data_AF-A0A848NGE0-F1
#
_entry.id   AF-A0A848NGE0-F1
#
_cell.length_a   1.000
_cell.length_b   1.000
_cell.length_c   1.000
_cell.angle_alpha   90.00
_cell.angle_beta   90.00
_cell.angle_gamma   90.00
#
_symmetry.space_group_name_H-M   'P 1'
#
loop_
_entity.id
_entity.type
_entity.pdbx_description
1 polymer ?
#
loop_
_entity_poly.entity_id
_entity_poly.type
_entity_poly.pdbx_seq_one_letter_code
_entity_poly.pdbx_strand_id
1 'polypeptide(L)'
;MGARRFGAMAQAGGGLYEALDQLRTDPASAPVDLQRLVGKSTRDVIDALVDWLVPENGDADRIRTALNDALSECLDGQEEFDFGSLTDDVLMDTMITYVSNCVFEQIMLDSNRAFAKAETPEQAETAEHALSELVTVVTEKHMAPLIEGEIRTMSNADMQAAQIAAIKEVWREWEDYQP
;
A
#
# COMPACT_ATOMS: atom_id res chain seq x y z
N MET A 1 -4.38 20.71 -4.01
CA MET A 1 -3.62 19.77 -4.86
C MET A 1 -3.67 18.32 -4.34
N GLY A 2 -3.99 18.06 -3.05
CA GLY A 2 -4.02 16.69 -2.49
C GLY A 2 -5.04 15.71 -3.11
N ALA A 3 -6.25 16.14 -3.45
CA ALA A 3 -7.31 15.23 -3.93
C ALA A 3 -6.98 14.46 -5.22
N ARG A 4 -6.17 15.03 -6.15
CA ARG A 4 -5.74 14.33 -7.37
C ARG A 4 -4.65 13.28 -7.08
N ARG A 5 -3.76 13.55 -6.11
CA ARG A 5 -2.64 12.67 -5.75
C ARG A 5 -3.13 11.41 -5.03
N PHE A 6 -4.09 11.58 -4.11
CA PHE A 6 -4.73 10.45 -3.43
C PHE A 6 -5.51 9.56 -4.40
N GLY A 7 -6.05 10.14 -5.48
CA GLY A 7 -6.73 9.37 -6.52
C GLY A 7 -5.82 8.39 -7.25
N ALA A 8 -4.57 8.78 -7.58
CA ALA A 8 -3.62 7.89 -8.25
C ALA A 8 -3.14 6.75 -7.35
N MET A 9 -2.86 7.04 -6.07
CA MET A 9 -2.54 6.01 -5.06
C MET A 9 -3.71 5.05 -4.89
N ALA A 10 -4.92 5.59 -4.68
CA ALA A 10 -6.10 4.76 -4.49
C ALA A 10 -6.38 3.87 -5.71
N GLN A 11 -6.22 4.41 -6.92
CA GLN A 11 -6.39 3.64 -8.15
C GLN A 11 -5.40 2.47 -8.24
N ALA A 12 -4.12 2.71 -7.95
CA ALA A 12 -3.11 1.65 -7.96
C ALA A 12 -3.38 0.60 -6.87
N GLY A 13 -3.79 1.02 -5.66
CA GLY A 13 -4.21 0.10 -4.60
C GLY A 13 -5.46 -0.70 -4.96
N GLY A 14 -6.46 -0.10 -5.61
CA GLY A 14 -7.63 -0.83 -6.11
C GLY A 14 -7.24 -1.89 -7.14
N GLY A 15 -6.35 -1.55 -8.08
CA GLY A 15 -5.80 -2.49 -9.05
C GLY A 15 -5.00 -3.62 -8.39
N LEU A 16 -4.22 -3.32 -7.34
CA LEU A 16 -3.48 -4.32 -6.57
C LEU A 16 -4.44 -5.33 -5.94
N TYR A 17 -5.46 -4.82 -5.24
CA TYR A 17 -6.49 -5.65 -4.61
C TYR A 17 -7.16 -6.56 -5.64
N GLU A 18 -7.59 -6.02 -6.79
CA GLU A 18 -8.23 -6.80 -7.85
C GLU A 18 -7.30 -7.87 -8.44
N ALA A 19 -6.02 -7.57 -8.65
CA ALA A 19 -5.05 -8.56 -9.13
C ALA A 19 -4.84 -9.68 -8.12
N LEU A 20 -4.60 -9.36 -6.85
CA LEU A 20 -4.37 -10.36 -5.80
C LEU A 20 -5.63 -11.18 -5.53
N ASP A 21 -6.81 -10.54 -5.54
CA ASP A 21 -8.09 -11.22 -5.39
C ASP A 21 -8.35 -12.18 -6.56
N GLN A 22 -8.10 -11.74 -7.79
CA GLN A 22 -8.23 -12.62 -8.95
C GLN A 22 -7.23 -13.79 -8.90
N LEU A 23 -5.98 -13.52 -8.51
CA LEU A 23 -4.92 -14.52 -8.40
C LEU A 23 -5.22 -15.60 -7.36
N ARG A 24 -5.87 -15.26 -6.24
CA ARG A 24 -6.25 -16.23 -5.21
C ARG A 24 -7.54 -16.98 -5.53
N THR A 25 -8.51 -16.37 -6.22
CA THR A 25 -9.83 -17.00 -6.47
C THR A 25 -9.90 -17.77 -7.79
N ASP A 26 -9.32 -17.22 -8.85
CA ASP A 26 -9.32 -17.83 -10.19
C ASP A 26 -8.04 -17.45 -10.95
N PRO A 27 -6.88 -17.98 -10.54
CA PRO A 27 -5.61 -17.69 -11.21
C PRO A 27 -5.59 -18.09 -12.68
N ALA A 28 -6.47 -19.02 -13.11
CA ALA A 28 -6.60 -19.43 -14.51
C ALA A 28 -7.36 -18.41 -15.39
N SER A 29 -8.07 -17.45 -14.77
CA SER A 29 -8.73 -16.32 -15.46
C SER A 29 -7.93 -15.03 -15.39
N ALA A 30 -6.91 -14.97 -14.53
CA ALA A 30 -6.04 -13.81 -14.39
C ALA A 30 -5.43 -13.42 -15.75
N PRO A 31 -5.18 -12.12 -16.02
CA PRO A 31 -4.47 -11.66 -17.20
C PRO A 31 -3.32 -12.58 -17.57
N VAL A 32 -3.12 -12.85 -18.87
CA VAL A 32 -2.18 -13.88 -19.36
C VAL A 32 -0.76 -13.72 -18.79
N ASP A 33 -0.37 -12.49 -18.45
CA ASP A 33 0.91 -12.20 -17.83
C ASP A 33 1.00 -12.64 -16.36
N LEU A 34 -0.13 -12.70 -15.63
CA LEU A 34 -0.21 -13.22 -14.27
C LEU A 34 -0.19 -14.77 -14.22
N GLN A 35 -0.74 -15.46 -15.23
CA GLN A 35 -0.63 -16.93 -15.32
C GLN A 35 0.81 -17.42 -15.53
N ARG A 36 1.65 -16.58 -16.13
CA ARG A 36 3.09 -16.85 -16.32
C ARG A 36 3.90 -16.74 -15.03
N LEU A 37 3.27 -16.30 -13.94
CA LEU A 37 3.88 -16.15 -12.61
C LEU A 37 3.85 -17.46 -11.80
N VAL A 38 3.10 -18.47 -12.26
CA VAL A 38 3.10 -19.81 -11.63
C VAL A 38 4.50 -20.42 -11.69
N GLY A 39 5.04 -20.75 -10.52
CA GLY A 39 6.39 -21.33 -10.38
C GLY A 39 7.53 -20.32 -10.62
N LYS A 40 7.23 -19.01 -10.60
CA LYS A 40 8.25 -17.96 -10.54
C LYS A 40 8.69 -17.70 -9.12
N SER A 41 9.85 -17.06 -8.99
CA SER A 41 10.28 -16.55 -7.69
C SER A 41 9.33 -15.46 -7.22
N THR A 42 9.13 -15.32 -5.91
CA THR A 42 8.32 -14.24 -5.33
C THR A 42 8.79 -12.87 -5.82
N ARG A 43 10.10 -12.67 -5.95
CA ARG A 43 10.67 -11.43 -6.48
C ARG A 43 10.19 -11.12 -7.91
N ASP A 44 10.23 -12.10 -8.82
CA ASP A 44 9.78 -11.91 -10.20
C ASP A 44 8.27 -11.59 -10.26
N VAL A 45 7.47 -12.19 -9.35
CA VAL A 45 6.03 -11.93 -9.24
C VAL A 45 5.77 -10.49 -8.79
N ILE A 46 6.49 -10.02 -7.77
CA ILE A 46 6.40 -8.65 -7.28
C ILE A 46 6.76 -7.66 -8.39
N ASP A 47 7.89 -7.87 -9.08
CA ASP A 47 8.33 -6.99 -10.16
C ASP A 47 7.29 -6.91 -11.29
N ALA A 48 6.68 -8.04 -11.67
CA ALA A 48 5.63 -8.09 -12.68
C ALA A 48 4.32 -7.37 -12.25
N LEU A 49 3.89 -7.55 -10.99
CA LEU A 49 2.72 -6.86 -10.46
C LEU A 49 2.94 -5.35 -10.40
N VAL A 50 4.11 -4.92 -9.91
CA VAL A 50 4.48 -3.52 -9.82
C VAL A 50 4.49 -2.88 -11.21
N ASP A 51 5.13 -3.50 -12.20
CA ASP A 51 5.17 -2.98 -13.57
C ASP A 51 3.79 -2.84 -14.21
N TRP A 52 2.86 -3.73 -13.86
CA TRP A 52 1.48 -3.68 -14.36
C TRP A 52 0.65 -2.58 -13.68
N LEU A 53 0.84 -2.37 -12.38
CA LEU A 53 0.01 -1.49 -11.56
C LEU A 53 0.45 -0.02 -11.57
N VAL A 54 1.74 0.23 -11.76
CA VAL A 54 2.31 1.57 -11.67
C VAL A 54 1.83 2.41 -12.86
N PRO A 55 1.12 3.53 -12.62
CA PRO A 55 0.68 4.39 -13.71
C PRO A 55 1.84 5.21 -14.29
N GLU A 56 1.79 5.50 -15.59
CA GLU A 56 2.75 6.40 -16.26
C GLU A 56 2.44 7.89 -15.95
N ASN A 57 2.67 8.32 -14.71
CA ASN A 57 2.44 9.69 -14.28
C ASN A 57 3.50 10.19 -13.27
N GLY A 58 3.32 11.40 -12.75
CA GLY A 58 4.28 12.02 -11.81
C GLY A 58 4.36 11.36 -10.43
N ASP A 59 3.47 10.41 -10.13
CA ASP A 59 3.43 9.67 -8.87
C ASP A 59 4.00 8.22 -9.04
N ALA A 60 4.50 7.86 -10.23
CA ALA A 60 4.89 6.50 -10.60
C ALA A 60 5.96 5.90 -9.69
N ASP A 61 7.07 6.62 -9.48
CA ASP A 61 8.20 6.13 -8.67
C ASP A 61 7.77 5.85 -7.23
N ARG A 62 6.91 6.70 -6.68
CA ARG A 62 6.39 6.55 -5.33
C ARG A 62 5.47 5.34 -5.20
N ILE A 63 4.50 5.22 -6.11
CA ILE A 63 3.60 4.06 -6.15
C ILE A 63 4.42 2.77 -6.32
N ARG A 64 5.46 2.81 -7.13
CA ARG A 64 6.38 1.69 -7.36
C ARG A 64 7.11 1.27 -6.08
N THR A 65 7.64 2.21 -5.31
CA THR A 65 8.28 1.93 -4.01
C THR A 65 7.29 1.33 -3.03
N ALA A 66 6.15 2.00 -2.80
CA ALA A 66 5.14 1.54 -1.86
C ALA A 66 4.59 0.14 -2.20
N LEU A 67 4.41 -0.18 -3.49
CA LEU A 67 4.01 -1.52 -3.93
C LEU A 67 5.11 -2.57 -3.68
N ASN A 68 6.38 -2.24 -4.00
CA ASN A 68 7.49 -3.16 -3.75
C ASN A 68 7.61 -3.48 -2.27
N ASP A 69 7.56 -2.46 -1.42
CA ASP A 69 7.77 -2.62 0.01
C ASP A 69 6.63 -3.44 0.62
N ALA A 70 5.37 -3.08 0.33
CA ALA A 70 4.22 -3.80 0.86
C ALA A 70 4.18 -5.28 0.44
N LEU A 71 4.43 -5.56 -0.85
CA LEU A 71 4.45 -6.92 -1.34
C LEU A 71 5.66 -7.71 -0.80
N SER A 72 6.83 -7.08 -0.69
CA SER A 72 8.04 -7.75 -0.18
C SER A 72 7.92 -8.07 1.31
N GLU A 73 7.28 -7.19 2.08
CA GLU A 73 7.02 -7.39 3.50
C GLU A 73 5.99 -8.51 3.73
N CYS A 74 4.84 -8.45 3.06
CA CYS A 74 3.76 -9.42 3.27
C CYS A 74 4.04 -10.80 2.66
N LEU A 75 4.95 -10.90 1.69
CA LEU A 75 5.36 -12.16 1.05
C LEU A 75 6.75 -12.63 1.49
N ASP A 76 7.31 -12.02 2.55
CA ASP A 76 8.64 -12.38 3.04
C ASP A 76 8.73 -13.88 3.40
N GLY A 77 9.92 -14.45 3.21
CA GLY A 77 10.18 -15.86 3.49
C GLY A 77 9.65 -16.86 2.45
N GLN A 78 9.06 -16.40 1.34
CA GLN A 78 8.65 -17.27 0.21
C GLN A 78 9.64 -17.13 -0.96
N GLU A 79 10.41 -18.18 -1.25
CA GLU A 79 11.32 -18.17 -2.42
C GLU A 79 10.56 -18.35 -3.74
N GLU A 80 9.65 -19.32 -3.78
CA GLU A 80 8.72 -19.56 -4.89
C GLU A 80 7.34 -19.02 -4.52
N PHE A 81 6.69 -18.32 -5.46
CA PHE A 81 5.39 -17.74 -5.21
C PHE A 81 4.29 -18.82 -5.19
N ASP A 82 3.57 -18.91 -4.08
CA ASP A 82 2.41 -19.79 -3.94
C ASP A 82 1.11 -18.96 -3.89
N PHE A 83 0.23 -19.14 -4.87
CA PHE A 83 -1.09 -18.47 -4.87
C PHE A 83 -1.94 -18.84 -3.66
N GLY A 84 -1.73 -20.03 -3.09
CA GLY A 84 -2.40 -20.46 -1.85
C GLY A 84 -1.99 -19.65 -0.62
N SER A 85 -0.90 -18.89 -0.68
CA SER A 85 -0.44 -18.05 0.42
C SER A 85 -1.16 -16.70 0.51
N LEU A 86 -1.91 -16.31 -0.54
CA LEU A 86 -2.75 -15.10 -0.55
C LEU A 86 -4.04 -15.31 0.25
N THR A 87 -3.91 -15.42 1.57
CA THR A 87 -5.04 -15.49 2.50
C THR A 87 -5.76 -14.14 2.61
N ASP A 88 -6.93 -14.12 3.26
CA ASP A 88 -7.64 -12.87 3.56
C ASP A 88 -6.78 -11.93 4.40
N ASP A 89 -6.06 -12.46 5.38
CA ASP A 89 -5.16 -11.69 6.25
C ASP A 89 -3.98 -11.11 5.44
N VAL A 90 -3.33 -11.93 4.59
CA VAL A 90 -2.21 -11.45 3.74
C VAL A 90 -2.68 -10.35 2.78
N LEU A 91 -3.86 -10.50 2.19
CA LEU A 91 -4.43 -9.48 1.32
C LEU A 91 -4.74 -8.19 2.10
N MET A 92 -5.36 -8.30 3.28
CA MET A 92 -5.66 -7.16 4.15
C MET A 92 -4.39 -6.42 4.57
N ASP A 93 -3.40 -7.15 5.08
CA ASP A 93 -2.12 -6.61 5.52
C ASP A 93 -1.39 -5.92 4.37
N THR A 94 -1.36 -6.54 3.18
CA THR A 94 -0.76 -5.94 1.98
C THR A 94 -1.43 -4.60 1.64
N MET A 95 -2.77 -4.53 1.71
CA MET A 95 -3.50 -3.29 1.40
C MET A 95 -3.26 -2.20 2.45
N ILE A 96 -3.19 -2.55 3.73
CA ILE A 96 -2.92 -1.61 4.83
C ILE A 96 -1.48 -1.09 4.74
N THR A 97 -0.50 -1.97 4.54
CA THR A 97 0.91 -1.61 4.39
C THR A 97 1.13 -0.72 3.16
N TYR A 98 0.52 -1.07 2.02
CA TYR A 98 0.59 -0.24 0.81
C TYR A 98 0.12 1.20 1.04
N VAL A 99 -1.06 1.37 1.66
CA VAL A 99 -1.61 2.70 1.94
C VAL A 99 -0.74 3.44 2.97
N SER A 100 -0.30 2.75 4.01
CA SER A 100 0.57 3.33 5.04
C SER A 100 1.84 3.90 4.42
N ASN A 101 2.53 3.12 3.57
CA ASN A 101 3.73 3.56 2.86
C ASN A 101 3.45 4.77 1.96
N CYS A 102 2.38 4.75 1.17
CA CYS A 102 2.00 5.87 0.31
C CYS A 102 1.77 7.18 1.08
N VAL A 103 1.08 7.09 2.22
CA VAL A 103 0.77 8.27 3.04
C VAL A 103 2.00 8.76 3.78
N PHE A 104 2.78 7.85 4.35
CA PHE A 104 4.01 8.16 5.05
C PHE A 104 4.99 8.93 4.15
N GLU A 105 5.27 8.39 2.95
CA GLU A 105 6.17 9.05 1.98
C GLU A 105 5.64 10.44 1.59
N GLN A 106 4.33 10.57 1.38
CA GLN A 106 3.73 11.85 1.04
C GLN A 106 3.81 12.87 2.19
N ILE A 107 3.58 12.43 3.43
CA ILE A 107 3.76 13.28 4.60
C ILE A 107 5.23 13.67 4.73
N MET A 108 6.19 12.76 4.55
CA MET A 108 7.62 13.07 4.57
C MET A 108 8.01 14.14 3.53
N LEU A 109 7.48 14.03 2.31
CA LEU A 109 7.70 15.02 1.25
C LEU A 109 7.14 16.41 1.62
N ASP A 110 5.92 16.45 2.16
CA ASP A 110 5.25 17.72 2.52
C ASP A 110 5.83 18.30 3.84
N SER A 111 6.33 17.43 4.73
CA SER A 111 6.94 17.74 6.01
C SER A 111 8.43 18.03 5.92
N ASN A 112 9.03 18.04 4.73
CA ASN A 112 10.47 18.24 4.56
C ASN A 112 10.95 19.58 5.19
N ARG A 113 10.06 20.57 5.39
CA ARG A 113 10.35 21.79 6.18
C ARG A 113 10.17 21.63 7.70
N ALA A 114 9.31 20.73 8.16
CA ALA A 114 9.05 20.44 9.56
C ALA A 114 10.15 19.56 10.18
N PHE A 115 10.62 18.54 9.47
CA PHE A 115 11.75 17.69 9.88
C PHE A 115 13.11 18.36 9.71
N ALA A 116 13.24 19.37 8.84
CA ALA A 116 14.47 20.17 8.70
C ALA A 116 14.87 20.94 9.98
N LYS A 117 14.03 20.94 11.02
CA LYS A 117 14.34 21.49 12.35
C LYS A 117 15.03 20.50 13.29
N ALA A 118 15.16 19.21 12.92
CA ALA A 118 15.93 18.25 13.71
C ALA A 118 17.40 18.71 13.76
N GLU A 119 17.92 18.92 14.97
CA GLU A 119 19.29 19.41 15.17
C GLU A 119 20.32 18.28 15.03
N THR A 120 19.89 17.02 15.15
CA THR A 120 20.76 15.84 15.04
C THR A 120 20.12 14.71 14.21
N PRO A 121 20.93 13.79 13.64
CA PRO A 121 20.42 12.60 12.94
C PRO A 121 19.49 11.73 13.79
N GLU A 122 19.79 11.57 15.08
CA GLU A 122 19.00 10.75 16.00
C GLU A 122 17.59 11.34 16.24
N GLN A 123 17.48 12.67 16.27
CA GLN A 123 16.19 13.35 16.37
C GLN A 123 15.37 13.17 15.09
N ALA A 124 16.02 13.19 13.93
CA ALA A 124 15.35 12.94 12.65
C ALA A 124 14.82 11.50 12.59
N GLU A 125 15.65 10.51 12.93
CA GLU A 125 15.27 9.09 12.97
C GLU A 125 14.12 8.82 13.95
N THR A 126 14.18 9.40 15.15
CA THR A 126 13.10 9.26 16.15
C THR A 126 11.78 9.82 15.63
N ALA A 127 11.83 10.98 14.98
CA ALA A 127 10.63 11.63 14.48
C ALA A 127 10.06 10.90 13.25
N GLU A 128 10.93 10.35 12.40
CA GLU A 128 10.56 9.49 11.27
C GLU A 128 9.87 8.21 11.74
N HIS A 129 10.43 7.53 12.74
CA HIS A 129 9.84 6.34 13.33
C HIS A 129 8.48 6.63 13.97
N ALA A 130 8.36 7.71 14.74
CA ALA A 130 7.09 8.13 15.34
C ALA A 130 6.02 8.46 14.29
N LEU A 131 6.42 9.07 13.16
CA LEU A 131 5.51 9.31 12.05
C LEU A 131 5.08 8.00 11.39
N SER A 132 6.01 7.08 11.15
CA SER A 132 5.71 5.76 10.57
C SER A 132 4.70 5.00 11.43
N GLU A 133 4.93 4.95 12.74
CA GLU A 133 4.02 4.31 13.70
C GLU A 133 2.63 4.97 13.70
N LEU A 134 2.55 6.31 13.72
CA LEU A 134 1.28 7.03 13.62
C LEU A 134 0.53 6.67 12.33
N VAL A 135 1.20 6.72 11.19
CA VAL A 135 0.60 6.43 9.89
C VAL A 135 0.07 5.01 9.83
N THR A 136 0.85 4.02 10.27
CA THR A 136 0.44 2.61 10.29
C THR A 136 -0.77 2.39 11.20
N VAL A 137 -0.71 2.86 12.45
CA VAL A 137 -1.80 2.69 13.43
C VAL A 137 -3.10 3.34 12.95
N VAL A 138 -3.03 4.55 12.40
CA VAL A 138 -4.22 5.26 11.93
C VAL A 138 -4.77 4.62 10.65
N THR A 139 -3.89 4.19 9.73
CA THR A 139 -4.32 3.49 8.51
C THR A 139 -5.04 2.19 8.87
N GLU A 140 -4.46 1.35 9.72
CA GLU A 140 -5.05 0.10 10.18
C GLU A 140 -6.41 0.35 10.87
N LYS A 141 -6.47 1.26 11.84
CA LYS A 141 -7.68 1.64 12.58
C LYS A 141 -8.85 2.03 11.66
N HIS A 142 -8.57 2.63 10.51
CA HIS A 142 -9.59 3.09 9.57
C HIS A 142 -9.87 2.13 8.42
N MET A 143 -8.89 1.33 7.99
CA MET A 143 -9.07 0.36 6.91
C MET A 143 -9.58 -0.99 7.40
N ALA A 144 -9.03 -1.53 8.48
CA ALA A 144 -9.35 -2.89 8.94
C ALA A 144 -10.87 -3.08 9.16
N PRO A 145 -11.62 -2.17 9.82
CA PRO A 145 -13.06 -2.35 10.01
C PRO A 145 -13.90 -2.27 8.73
N LEU A 146 -13.35 -1.72 7.64
CA LEU A 146 -14.02 -1.62 6.34
C LEU A 146 -13.77 -2.87 5.47
N ILE A 147 -12.75 -3.65 5.80
CA ILE A 147 -12.24 -4.77 5.00
C ILE A 147 -12.50 -6.11 5.71
N GLU A 148 -12.41 -6.14 7.04
CA GLU A 148 -12.57 -7.34 7.85
C GLU A 148 -13.95 -8.00 7.60
N GLY A 149 -13.92 -9.28 7.21
CA GLY A 149 -15.12 -10.06 6.88
C GLY A 149 -15.74 -9.77 5.51
N GLU A 150 -15.38 -8.66 4.86
CA GLU A 150 -15.93 -8.25 3.57
C GLU A 150 -14.90 -8.28 2.43
N ILE A 151 -13.62 -8.53 2.70
CA ILE A 151 -12.53 -8.49 1.71
C ILE A 151 -12.74 -9.39 0.47
N ARG A 152 -13.66 -10.36 0.52
CA ARG A 152 -13.98 -11.23 -0.62
C ARG A 152 -15.13 -10.71 -1.50
N THR A 153 -15.90 -9.75 -0.98
CA THR A 153 -17.11 -9.19 -1.61
C THR A 153 -16.91 -7.74 -2.03
N MET A 154 -15.84 -7.10 -1.59
CA MET A 154 -15.51 -5.72 -1.96
C MET A 154 -15.26 -5.60 -3.46
N SER A 155 -15.86 -4.58 -4.08
CA SER A 155 -15.45 -4.16 -5.41
C SER A 155 -14.15 -3.35 -5.35
N ASN A 156 -13.49 -3.22 -6.50
CA ASN A 156 -12.35 -2.30 -6.66
C ASN A 156 -12.71 -0.87 -6.17
N ALA A 157 -13.92 -0.39 -6.45
CA ALA A 157 -14.38 0.93 -6.01
C ALA A 157 -14.54 1.04 -4.48
N ASP A 158 -15.02 -0.02 -3.81
CA ASP A 158 -15.13 -0.07 -2.35
C ASP A 158 -13.75 0.00 -1.71
N MET A 159 -12.79 -0.74 -2.27
CA MET A 159 -11.41 -0.71 -1.82
C MET A 159 -10.79 0.68 -2.00
N GLN A 160 -10.92 1.32 -3.17
CA GLN A 160 -10.46 2.69 -3.38
C GLN A 160 -11.08 3.67 -2.38
N ALA A 161 -12.37 3.53 -2.08
CA ALA A 161 -13.06 4.39 -1.13
C ALA A 161 -12.52 4.21 0.30
N ALA A 162 -12.25 2.97 0.73
CA ALA A 162 -11.63 2.67 2.02
C ALA A 162 -10.23 3.29 2.14
N GLN A 163 -9.41 3.16 1.10
CA GLN A 163 -8.07 3.76 1.04
C GLN A 163 -8.15 5.29 1.15
N ILE A 164 -9.01 5.94 0.37
CA ILE A 164 -9.20 7.39 0.42
C ILE A 164 -9.70 7.86 1.80
N ALA A 165 -10.56 7.09 2.47
CA ALA A 165 -11.03 7.40 3.80
C ALA A 165 -9.90 7.35 4.83
N ALA A 166 -9.10 6.28 4.82
CA ALA A 166 -7.95 6.14 5.71
C ALA A 166 -6.90 7.23 5.49
N ILE A 167 -6.55 7.50 4.23
CA ILE A 167 -5.62 8.59 3.87
C ILE A 167 -6.07 9.91 4.50
N LYS A 168 -7.36 10.26 4.38
CA LYS A 168 -7.88 11.52 4.94
C LYS A 168 -7.76 11.59 6.46
N GLU A 169 -8.01 10.49 7.17
CA GLU A 169 -7.92 10.47 8.63
C GLU A 169 -6.46 10.53 9.09
N VAL A 170 -5.53 9.84 8.42
CA VAL A 170 -4.08 9.97 8.70
C VAL A 170 -3.64 11.42 8.55
N TRP A 171 -4.05 12.10 7.48
CA TRP A 171 -3.75 13.52 7.28
C TRP A 171 -4.28 14.40 8.40
N ARG A 172 -5.52 14.14 8.83
CA ARG A 172 -6.13 14.89 9.92
C ARG A 172 -5.41 14.67 11.24
N GLU A 173 -5.11 13.42 11.60
CA GLU A 173 -4.37 13.10 12.83
C GLU A 173 -2.95 13.69 12.79
N TRP A 174 -2.30 13.68 11.63
CA TRP A 174 -0.99 14.32 11.45
C TRP A 174 -1.04 15.85 11.56
N GLU A 175 -2.04 16.51 10.95
CA GLU A 175 -2.24 17.97 11.07
C GLU A 175 -2.50 18.38 12.53
N ASP A 176 -3.28 17.59 13.26
CA ASP A 176 -3.55 17.80 14.70
C ASP A 176 -2.31 17.50 15.58
N TYR A 177 -1.41 16.63 15.13
CA TYR A 177 -0.17 16.28 15.82
C TYR A 177 0.91 17.37 15.68
N GLN A 178 0.85 18.24 14.66
CA GLN A 178 1.81 19.34 14.51
C GLN A 178 1.63 20.39 15.63
N PRO A 179 2.64 20.63 16.49
CA PRO A 179 2.60 21.69 17.50
C PRO A 179 2.86 23.10 16.94
#